data_AF-A0A6M2D257-F1
#
_entry.id   AF-A0A6M2D257-F1
#
_cell.length_a   1.000
_cell.length_b   1.000
_cell.length_c   1.000
_cell.angle_alpha   90.00
_cell.angle_beta   90.00
_cell.angle_gamma   90.00
#
_symmetry.space_group_name_H-M   'P 1'
#
loop_
_entity.id
_entity.type
_entity.pdbx_description
1 polymer ?
#
loop_
_entity_poly.entity_id
_entity_poly.type
_entity_poly.pdbx_seq_one_letter_code
_entity_poly.pdbx_strand_id
1 'polypeptide(L)'
;QHNGTEKKPQKPTNHVKKPLNAFMLYMKEMRAKVVAECTLKESAAINQILGRRWHSLSREEQSKYYEMARKERQIHMQLYPGWTARDNYAINSKKKKRKKDKSQDADLNNPKKC
;
A
#
# COMPACT_ATOMS: atom_id res chain seq x y z
N GLN A 1 -19.29 6.41 11.95
CA GLN A 1 -18.38 7.50 11.55
C GLN A 1 -17.33 6.92 10.61
N HIS A 2 -17.36 7.36 9.35
CA HIS A 2 -16.43 6.89 8.32
C HIS A 2 -15.09 7.59 8.49
N ASN A 3 -14.11 6.93 9.13
CA ASN A 3 -12.75 7.47 9.17
C ASN A 3 -12.11 7.23 7.80
N GLY A 4 -12.24 8.25 6.96
CA GLY A 4 -11.39 8.47 5.81
C GLY A 4 -9.94 8.32 6.22
N THR A 5 -9.13 7.77 5.31
CA THR A 5 -7.69 7.65 5.49
C THR A 5 -7.11 9.03 5.79
N GLU A 6 -6.91 9.34 7.07
CA GLU A 6 -6.21 10.53 7.51
C GLU A 6 -4.83 10.49 6.86
N LYS A 7 -4.64 11.35 5.86
CA LYS A 7 -3.31 11.65 5.36
C LYS A 7 -2.59 12.32 6.53
N LYS A 8 -1.81 11.53 7.29
CA LYS A 8 -0.80 12.09 8.21
C LYS A 8 -0.09 13.22 7.46
N PRO A 9 0.04 14.43 8.03
CA PRO A 9 0.71 15.55 7.38
C PRO A 9 2.17 15.15 7.17
N GLN A 10 2.45 14.62 5.99
CA GLN A 10 3.81 14.41 5.51
C GLN A 10 4.30 15.80 5.17
N LYS A 11 5.41 16.20 5.82
CA LYS A 11 6.14 17.43 5.49
C LYS A 11 6.21 17.59 3.96
N PRO A 12 6.04 18.81 3.40
CA PRO A 12 6.05 19.07 1.98
C PRO A 12 7.45 18.79 1.43
N THR A 13 7.71 17.51 1.19
CA THR A 13 8.75 17.02 0.31
C THR A 13 8.01 16.68 -0.97
N ASN A 14 8.59 16.91 -2.14
CA ASN A 14 8.01 16.65 -3.48
C ASN A 14 7.70 15.15 -3.74
N HIS A 15 7.19 14.42 -2.75
CA HIS A 15 6.91 13.00 -2.75
C HIS A 15 5.57 12.73 -3.45
N VAL A 16 5.62 12.65 -4.77
CA VAL A 16 4.52 12.16 -5.60
C VAL A 16 4.34 10.66 -5.35
N LYS A 17 3.14 10.25 -4.90
CA LYS A 17 2.84 8.85 -4.56
C LYS A 17 2.73 7.99 -5.83
N LYS A 18 3.15 6.72 -5.73
CA LYS A 18 2.95 5.68 -6.75
C LYS A 18 1.51 5.67 -7.28
N PRO A 19 1.32 5.50 -8.61
CA PRO A 19 0.00 5.19 -9.14
C PRO A 19 -0.50 3.87 -8.53
N LEU A 20 -1.80 3.81 -8.24
CA LEU A 20 -2.41 2.65 -7.60
C LEU A 20 -2.40 1.46 -8.58
N ASN A 21 -2.02 0.28 -8.10
CA ASN A 21 -2.14 -0.96 -8.87
C ASN A 21 -3.58 -1.51 -8.79
N ALA A 22 -3.87 -2.55 -9.56
CA ALA A 22 -5.21 -3.15 -9.64
C ALA A 22 -5.76 -3.56 -8.27
N PHE A 23 -4.96 -4.26 -7.47
CA PHE A 23 -5.35 -4.68 -6.12
C PHE A 23 -5.57 -3.50 -5.16
N MET A 24 -4.76 -2.44 -5.26
CA MET A 24 -4.90 -1.25 -4.42
C MET A 24 -6.16 -0.45 -4.78
N LEU A 25 -6.58 -0.45 -6.05
CA LEU A 25 -7.87 0.10 -6.48
C LEU A 25 -9.03 -0.70 -5.88
N TYR A 26 -8.98 -2.02 -5.98
CA TYR A 26 -9.96 -2.90 -5.36
C TYR A 26 -10.04 -2.72 -3.84
N MET A 27 -8.90 -2.68 -3.14
CA MET A 27 -8.86 -2.43 -1.70
C MET A 27 -9.44 -1.07 -1.33
N LYS A 28 -9.25 -0.03 -2.14
CA LYS A 28 -9.80 1.31 -1.86
C LYS A 28 -11.33 1.25 -1.75
N GLU A 29 -11.99 0.46 -2.59
CA GLU A 29 -13.44 0.32 -2.60
C GLU A 29 -13.93 -0.69 -1.56
N MET A 30 -13.27 -1.85 -1.46
CA MET A 30 -13.77 -2.96 -0.64
C MET A 30 -13.37 -2.86 0.83
N ARG A 31 -12.29 -2.15 1.17
CA ARG A 31 -11.85 -2.07 2.57
C ARG A 31 -12.89 -1.42 3.47
N ALA A 32 -13.58 -0.38 3.00
CA ALA A 32 -14.66 0.23 3.76
C ALA A 32 -15.81 -0.76 4.01
N LYS A 33 -16.17 -1.56 3.00
CA LYS A 33 -17.21 -2.60 3.11
C LYS A 33 -16.81 -3.70 4.08
N VAL A 34 -15.58 -4.22 3.96
CA VAL A 34 -15.06 -5.26 4.87
C VAL A 34 -14.93 -4.75 6.30
N VAL A 35 -14.55 -3.48 6.50
CA VAL A 35 -14.50 -2.87 7.85
C VAL A 35 -15.90 -2.70 8.44
N ALA A 36 -16.90 -2.39 7.62
CA ALA A 36 -18.28 -2.29 8.08
C ALA A 36 -18.88 -3.67 8.41
N GLU A 37 -18.57 -4.69 7.61
CA GLU A 37 -19.03 -6.08 7.80
C GLU A 37 -18.29 -6.80 8.94
N CYS A 38 -17.03 -6.47 9.18
CA CYS A 38 -16.18 -7.16 10.14
C CYS A 38 -16.02 -6.32 11.41
N THR A 39 -16.44 -6.87 12.54
CA THR A 39 -16.25 -6.26 13.88
C THR A 39 -14.78 -6.21 14.31
N LEU A 40 -13.89 -6.91 13.58
CA LEU A 40 -12.45 -6.90 13.82
C LEU A 40 -11.84 -5.56 13.41
N LYS A 41 -11.27 -4.86 14.39
CA LYS A 41 -10.55 -3.59 14.18
C LYS A 41 -9.12 -3.80 13.65
N GLU A 42 -8.69 -5.04 13.48
CA GLU A 42 -7.32 -5.39 13.12
C GLU A 42 -7.09 -5.29 11.61
N SER A 43 -6.31 -4.28 11.21
CA SER A 43 -5.99 -4.06 9.80
C SER A 43 -5.27 -5.23 9.13
N ALA A 44 -4.51 -6.04 9.88
CA ALA A 44 -3.83 -7.20 9.34
C ALA A 44 -4.81 -8.28 8.88
N ALA A 45 -5.84 -8.56 9.69
CA ALA A 45 -6.90 -9.51 9.36
C ALA A 45 -7.71 -9.03 8.16
N ILE A 46 -8.09 -7.74 8.13
CA ILE A 46 -8.81 -7.13 7.00
C ILE A 46 -8.02 -7.26 5.68
N ASN A 47 -6.71 -7.02 5.72
CA ASN A 47 -5.87 -7.14 4.52
C ASN A 47 -5.75 -8.60 4.04
N GLN A 48 -5.73 -9.57 4.95
CA GLN A 48 -5.74 -11.00 4.58
C GLN A 48 -7.06 -11.39 3.90
N ILE A 49 -8.20 -10.93 4.45
CA ILE A 49 -9.53 -11.18 3.85
C ILE A 49 -9.61 -10.56 2.46
N LEU A 50 -9.20 -9.30 2.30
CA LEU A 50 -9.19 -8.61 1.01
C LEU A 50 -8.27 -9.31 -0.01
N GLY A 51 -7.11 -9.80 0.43
CA GLY A 51 -6.22 -10.59 -0.41
C GLY A 51 -6.90 -11.86 -0.91
N ARG A 52 -7.58 -12.62 -0.04
CA ARG A 52 -8.34 -13.80 -0.46
C ARG A 52 -9.47 -13.44 -1.42
N ARG A 53 -10.31 -12.44 -1.07
CA ARG A 53 -11.43 -12.00 -1.91
C ARG A 53 -10.96 -11.58 -3.31
N TRP A 54 -9.84 -10.86 -3.42
CA TRP A 54 -9.24 -10.48 -4.70
C TRP A 54 -8.91 -11.68 -5.60
N HIS A 55 -8.26 -12.71 -5.04
CA HIS A 55 -7.94 -13.92 -5.81
C HIS A 55 -9.18 -14.76 -6.14
N SER A 56 -10.25 -14.63 -5.35
CA SER A 56 -11.54 -15.25 -5.61
C SER A 56 -12.40 -14.51 -6.64
N LEU A 57 -12.04 -13.28 -7.03
CA LEU A 57 -12.76 -12.54 -8.08
C LEU A 57 -12.63 -13.25 -9.43
N SER A 58 -13.66 -13.11 -10.26
CA SER A 58 -13.60 -13.57 -11.64
C SER A 58 -12.51 -12.86 -12.43
N ARG A 59 -12.04 -13.48 -13.52
CA ARG A 59 -11.03 -12.87 -14.41
C ARG A 59 -11.50 -11.55 -15.00
N GLU A 60 -12.80 -11.43 -15.29
CA GLU A 60 -13.40 -10.22 -15.86
C GLU A 60 -13.37 -9.06 -14.86
N GLU A 61 -13.74 -9.33 -13.60
CA GLU A 61 -13.66 -8.33 -12.54
C GLU A 61 -12.23 -7.89 -12.28
N GLN A 62 -11.29 -8.83 -12.19
CA GLN A 62 -9.87 -8.49 -12.04
C GLN A 62 -9.38 -7.67 -13.24
N SER A 63 -9.77 -8.04 -14.46
CA SER A 63 -9.40 -7.35 -15.70
C SER A 63 -9.81 -5.87 -15.68
N LYS A 64 -11.02 -5.56 -15.21
CA LYS A 64 -11.49 -4.18 -15.03
C LYS A 64 -10.52 -3.36 -14.17
N TYR A 65 -10.08 -3.91 -13.03
CA TYR A 65 -9.12 -3.23 -12.16
C TYR A 65 -7.71 -3.15 -12.77
N TYR A 66 -7.29 -4.14 -13.56
CA TYR A 66 -6.03 -4.08 -14.30
C TYR A 66 -6.03 -2.99 -15.36
N GLU A 67 -7.14 -2.82 -16.10
CA GLU A 67 -7.27 -1.76 -17.09
C GLU A 67 -7.25 -0.37 -16.43
N MET A 68 -8.00 -0.19 -15.35
CA MET A 68 -7.98 1.06 -14.57
C MET A 68 -6.58 1.37 -14.03
N ALA A 69 -5.88 0.38 -13.49
CA ALA A 69 -4.51 0.56 -13.01
C ALA A 69 -3.51 0.89 -14.14
N ARG A 70 -3.74 0.37 -15.34
CA ARG A 70 -2.95 0.72 -16.53
C ARG A 70 -3.17 2.19 -16.91
N LYS A 71 -4.43 2.63 -16.97
CA LYS A 71 -4.78 4.04 -17.24
C LYS A 71 -4.18 4.97 -16.20
N GLU A 72 -4.32 4.65 -14.91
CA GLU A 72 -3.75 5.44 -13.81
C GLU A 72 -2.23 5.56 -13.91
N ARG A 73 -1.54 4.46 -14.28
CA ARG A 73 -0.09 4.48 -14.51
C ARG A 73 0.28 5.39 -15.68
N GLN A 74 -0.45 5.32 -16.79
CA GLN A 74 -0.19 6.15 -17.97
C GLN A 74 -0.38 7.63 -17.65
N ILE A 75 -1.49 7.99 -17.00
CA ILE A 75 -1.78 9.35 -16.56
C ILE A 75 -0.66 9.85 -15.64
N HIS A 76 -0.23 9.03 -14.68
CA HIS A 76 0.86 9.41 -13.78
C HIS A 76 2.18 9.63 -14.53
N MET A 77 2.50 8.80 -15.52
CA MET A 77 3.71 9.00 -16.34
C MET A 77 3.64 10.29 -17.17
N GLN A 78 2.45 10.68 -17.64
CA GLN A 78 2.24 11.93 -18.38
C GLN A 78 2.32 13.17 -17.48
N LEU A 79 1.70 13.11 -16.29
CA LEU A 79 1.69 14.23 -15.34
C LEU A 79 3.04 14.44 -14.66
N TYR A 80 3.84 13.39 -14.52
CA TYR A 80 5.14 13.43 -13.85
C TYR A 80 6.23 12.83 -14.74
N PRO A 81 6.60 13.51 -15.84
CA PRO A 81 7.71 13.08 -16.67
C PRO A 81 9.00 13.04 -15.84
N GLY A 82 9.74 11.93 -15.92
CA GLY A 82 10.97 11.72 -15.12
C GLY A 82 10.73 11.20 -13.69
N TRP A 83 9.49 10.95 -13.27
CA TRP A 83 9.25 10.30 -11.98
C TRP A 83 9.71 8.85 -12.00
N THR A 84 10.52 8.48 -11.01
CA THR A 84 10.88 7.08 -10.75
C THR A 84 10.53 6.69 -9.32
N ALA A 85 10.03 5.47 -9.15
CA ALA A 85 9.79 4.91 -7.81
C ALA A 85 11.07 4.83 -6.98
N ARG A 86 12.24 4.69 -7.63
CA ARG A 86 13.54 4.64 -6.96
C ARG A 86 13.83 5.99 -6.33
N ASP A 87 13.83 7.08 -7.07
CA ASP A 87 14.24 8.39 -6.52
C ASP A 87 13.23 8.91 -5.49
N ASN A 88 11.95 8.63 -5.73
CA ASN A 88 10.87 9.08 -4.88
C ASN A 88 10.77 8.34 -3.52
N TYR A 89 11.09 7.03 -3.48
CA TYR A 89 11.01 6.22 -2.25
C TYR A 89 12.38 5.80 -1.67
N ALA A 90 13.48 5.87 -2.41
CA ALA A 90 14.80 5.45 -1.93
C ALA A 90 15.36 6.33 -0.82
N ILE A 91 15.05 7.64 -0.83
CA ILE A 91 15.49 8.59 0.20
C ILE A 91 14.96 8.17 1.59
N ASN A 92 13.72 7.66 1.65
CA ASN A 92 13.11 7.21 2.89
C ASN A 92 13.57 5.81 3.31
N SER A 93 13.95 4.94 2.37
CA SER A 93 14.49 3.61 2.65
C SER A 93 15.87 3.65 3.34
N LYS A 94 16.77 4.54 2.91
CA LYS A 94 18.08 4.74 3.54
C LYS A 94 17.95 5.29 4.98
N LYS A 95 17.03 6.23 5.22
CA LYS A 95 16.73 6.74 6.57
C LYS A 95 16.10 5.68 7.47
N LYS A 96 15.21 4.82 6.94
CA LYS A 96 14.58 3.74 7.70
C LYS A 96 15.56 2.61 8.04
N LYS A 97 16.51 2.29 7.15
CA LYS A 97 17.61 1.36 7.43
C LYS A 97 18.49 1.86 8.58
N ARG A 98 18.92 3.14 8.55
CA ARG A 98 19.70 3.75 9.64
C ARG A 98 18.97 3.77 10.99
N LYS A 99 17.64 3.89 10.98
CA LYS A 99 16.83 3.87 12.23
C LYS A 99 16.60 2.45 12.76
N LYS A 100 16.50 1.45 11.88
CA LYS A 100 16.40 0.04 12.26
C LYS A 100 17.71 -0.48 12.85
N ASP A 101 18.84 -0.06 12.29
CA ASP A 101 20.18 -0.41 12.79
C ASP A 101 20.40 0.09 14.23
N LYS A 102 19.98 1.34 14.53
CA LYS A 102 20.10 1.94 15.86
C LYS A 102 19.16 1.33 16.92
N SER A 103 18.21 0.49 16.53
CA SER A 103 17.29 -0.22 17.42
C SER A 103 17.57 -1.72 17.53
N GLN A 104 18.55 -2.26 16.79
CA GLN A 104 18.87 -3.68 16.77
C GLN A 104 20.04 -4.08 17.68
N ASP A 105 20.62 -3.17 18.46
CA ASP A 105 21.67 -3.48 19.43
C ASP A 105 21.12 -3.92 20.81
N ALA A 106 19.80 -3.92 21.02
CA ALA A 106 19.19 -4.17 22.32
C ALA A 106 18.40 -5.50 22.46
N ASP A 107 18.37 -6.37 21.44
CA ASP A 107 17.63 -7.64 21.56
C ASP A 107 18.28 -8.76 20.71
N LEU A 108 19.42 -9.27 21.20
CA LEU A 108 20.02 -10.54 20.77
C LEU A 108 19.63 -11.62 21.77
N ASN A 109 18.39 -12.12 21.73
CA ASN A 109 18.09 -13.46 22.25
C ASN A 109 16.75 -14.04 21.76
N ASN A 110 16.66 -14.46 20.49
CA ASN A 110 15.87 -15.65 20.13
C ASN A 110 16.13 -16.12 18.69
N PRO A 111 16.64 -17.33 18.44
CA PRO A 111 16.76 -17.87 17.09
C PRO A 111 15.54 -18.74 16.76
N LYS A 112 14.82 -18.45 15.67
CA LYS A 112 13.99 -19.46 15.00
C LYS A 112 14.24 -19.48 13.50
N LYS A 113 14.88 -20.58 13.10
CA LYS A 113 15.09 -21.11 11.74
C LYS A 113 13.87 -21.95 11.31
N CYS A 114 13.86 -22.18 9.99
CA CYS A 114 13.10 -23.12 9.15
C CYS A 114 11.69 -22.67 8.78
#